data_AF-A0A7C2ITW8-F1
#
_entry.id   AF-A0A7C2ITW8-F1
#
_cell.length_a   1.000
_cell.length_b   1.000
_cell.length_c   1.000
_cell.angle_alpha   90.00
_cell.angle_beta   90.00
_cell.angle_gamma   90.00
#
_symmetry.space_group_name_H-M   'P 1'
#
loop_
_entity.id
_entity.type
_entity.pdbx_description
1 polymer ?
#
loop_
_entity_poly.entity_id
_entity_poly.type
_entity_poly.pdbx_seq_one_letter_code
_entity_poly.pdbx_strand_id
1 'polypeptide(L)'
;MISRRRWFPVALAPAAAPRLEAAQAPSSRGLAARIRAAVDAIKVVSSHEHIIPEQERVSQSVDFFTLAGHYAINDVISAGMAPEAASAKGLTAEERWRAFEPYWRHARFTGYGQALRIAIRDIYGIGEISAATLPKINEAIARRNRPG
;
A
#
# COMPACT_ATOMS: atom_id res chain seq x y z
N MET A 1 5.93 -62.84 35.78
CA MET A 1 6.13 -62.83 34.31
C MET A 1 5.31 -61.68 33.71
N ILE A 2 5.96 -60.58 33.36
CA ILE A 2 5.31 -59.38 32.79
C ILE A 2 5.25 -59.54 31.27
N SER A 3 4.03 -59.69 30.73
CA SER A 3 3.76 -59.82 29.30
C SER A 3 4.07 -58.50 28.58
N ARG A 4 5.10 -58.50 27.72
CA ARG A 4 5.44 -57.37 26.85
C ARG A 4 4.43 -57.31 25.71
N ARG A 5 3.42 -56.44 25.80
CA ARG A 5 2.59 -56.08 24.64
C ARG A 5 3.45 -55.35 23.60
N ARG A 6 3.72 -56.02 22.48
CA ARG A 6 4.35 -55.41 21.30
C ARG A 6 3.34 -54.46 20.66
N TRP A 7 3.64 -53.16 20.68
CA TRP A 7 2.95 -52.18 19.84
C TRP A 7 3.56 -52.23 18.44
N PHE A 8 2.77 -52.58 17.44
CA PHE A 8 3.13 -52.37 16.05
C PHE A 8 2.68 -50.95 15.66
N PRO A 9 3.56 -50.05 15.19
CA PRO A 9 3.11 -48.81 14.61
C PRO A 9 2.53 -49.14 13.23
N VAL A 10 1.23 -48.99 13.06
CA VAL A 10 0.65 -48.93 11.71
C VAL A 10 0.99 -47.54 11.18
N ALA A 11 2.05 -47.47 10.37
CA ALA A 11 2.31 -46.27 9.58
C ALA A 11 1.24 -46.20 8.48
N LEU A 12 0.20 -45.39 8.68
CA LEU A 12 -0.66 -44.96 7.58
C LEU A 12 0.18 -44.07 6.66
N ALA A 13 0.51 -44.56 5.48
CA ALA A 13 0.97 -43.71 4.40
C ALA A 13 -0.12 -42.67 4.10
N PRO A 14 0.21 -41.37 3.94
CA PRO A 14 -0.78 -40.39 3.53
C PRO A 14 -1.25 -40.76 2.12
N ALA A 15 -2.53 -41.10 1.98
CA ALA A 15 -3.13 -41.25 0.66
C ALA A 15 -3.03 -39.90 -0.06
N ALA A 16 -2.22 -39.84 -1.11
CA ALA A 16 -2.17 -38.69 -1.99
C ALA A 16 -3.51 -38.59 -2.72
N ALA A 17 -4.40 -37.73 -2.22
CA ALA A 17 -5.60 -37.36 -2.97
C ALA A 17 -5.14 -36.71 -4.29
N PRO A 18 -5.70 -37.09 -5.44
CA PRO A 18 -5.41 -36.41 -6.69
C PRO A 18 -5.81 -34.95 -6.53
N ARG A 19 -4.85 -34.03 -6.72
CA ARG A 19 -5.19 -32.61 -6.89
C ARG A 19 -6.02 -32.53 -8.17
N LEU A 20 -7.31 -32.26 -8.02
CA LEU A 20 -8.14 -31.80 -9.13
C LEU A 20 -7.43 -30.57 -9.72
N GLU A 21 -6.91 -30.70 -10.94
CA GLU A 21 -6.52 -29.52 -11.71
C GLU A 21 -7.78 -28.67 -11.85
N ALA A 22 -7.84 -27.57 -11.10
CA ALA A 22 -8.90 -26.60 -11.25
C ALA A 22 -8.79 -26.07 -12.68
N ALA A 23 -9.70 -26.50 -13.55
CA ALA A 23 -9.84 -25.95 -14.88
C ALA A 23 -9.95 -24.43 -14.75
N GLN A 24 -8.99 -23.71 -15.33
CA GLN A 24 -9.01 -22.25 -15.30
C GLN A 24 -10.28 -21.80 -16.04
N ALA A 25 -11.17 -21.14 -15.30
CA ALA A 25 -12.36 -20.56 -15.90
C ALA A 25 -11.93 -19.57 -17.01
N PRO A 26 -12.58 -19.59 -18.18
CA PRO A 26 -12.20 -18.72 -19.29
C PRO A 26 -12.29 -17.25 -18.85
N SER A 27 -11.24 -16.47 -19.13
CA SER A 27 -11.21 -15.04 -18.79
C SER A 27 -12.29 -14.29 -19.57
N SER A 28 -13.38 -13.91 -18.92
CA SER A 28 -14.44 -13.11 -19.54
C SER A 28 -14.09 -11.62 -19.45
N ARG A 29 -13.07 -11.19 -20.21
CA ARG A 29 -12.63 -9.78 -20.27
C ARG A 29 -13.81 -8.80 -20.47
N GLY A 30 -14.80 -9.18 -21.27
CA GLY A 30 -16.03 -8.41 -21.47
C GLY A 30 -16.94 -8.34 -20.24
N LEU A 31 -17.04 -9.40 -19.43
CA LEU A 31 -17.79 -9.37 -18.16
C LEU A 31 -17.08 -8.48 -17.14
N ALA A 32 -15.77 -8.64 -16.97
CA ALA A 32 -14.97 -7.81 -16.07
C ALA A 32 -15.09 -6.31 -16.41
N ALA A 33 -15.05 -5.97 -17.70
CA ALA A 33 -15.25 -4.59 -18.16
C ALA A 33 -16.64 -4.04 -17.81
N ARG A 34 -17.72 -4.83 -17.99
CA ARG A 34 -19.07 -4.41 -17.61
C ARG A 34 -19.25 -4.23 -16.11
N ILE A 35 -18.68 -5.14 -15.30
CA ILE A 35 -18.71 -5.01 -13.84
C ILE A 35 -17.96 -3.74 -13.42
N ARG A 36 -16.76 -3.50 -13.97
CA ARG A 36 -15.98 -2.28 -13.68
C ARG A 36 -16.78 -1.02 -14.01
N ALA A 37 -17.36 -0.95 -15.20
CA ALA A 37 -18.17 0.20 -15.62
C ALA A 37 -19.37 0.45 -14.69
N ALA A 38 -20.05 -0.62 -14.25
CA ALA A 38 -21.15 -0.52 -13.31
C ALA A 38 -20.71 -0.03 -11.93
N VAL A 39 -19.57 -0.53 -11.42
CA VAL A 39 -19.00 -0.08 -10.14
C VAL A 39 -18.56 1.38 -10.20
N ASP A 40 -17.98 1.81 -11.32
CA ASP A 40 -17.47 3.19 -11.50
C ASP A 40 -18.55 4.25 -11.57
N ALA A 41 -19.75 3.86 -11.99
CA ALA A 41 -20.90 4.74 -12.01
C ALA A 41 -21.50 4.97 -10.61
N ILE A 42 -21.09 4.19 -9.59
CA ILE A 42 -21.63 4.32 -8.23
C ILE A 42 -21.04 5.58 -7.59
N LYS A 43 -21.91 6.49 -7.14
CA LYS A 43 -21.49 7.63 -6.32
C LYS A 43 -20.92 7.14 -5.00
N VAL A 44 -19.68 7.55 -4.70
CA VAL A 44 -19.05 7.26 -3.41
C VAL A 44 -19.73 8.08 -2.31
N VAL A 45 -20.17 7.39 -1.26
CA VAL A 45 -20.68 7.99 -0.01
C VAL A 45 -19.81 7.45 1.11
N SER A 46 -18.96 8.29 1.70
CA SER A 46 -18.14 7.91 2.85
C SER A 46 -18.84 8.31 4.14
N SER A 47 -19.16 7.32 4.98
CA SER A 47 -19.84 7.52 6.27
C SER A 47 -18.88 7.69 7.45
N HIS A 48 -17.59 7.42 7.27
CA HIS A 48 -16.57 7.50 8.33
C HIS A 48 -15.22 7.87 7.73
N GLU A 49 -14.67 9.00 8.16
CA GLU A 49 -13.32 9.45 7.80
C GLU A 49 -12.69 10.20 8.97
N HIS A 50 -11.36 10.22 9.01
CA HIS A 50 -10.59 11.02 9.96
C HIS A 50 -9.95 12.25 9.27
N ILE A 51 -10.74 12.95 8.46
CA ILE A 51 -10.28 14.17 7.77
C ILE A 51 -10.32 15.34 8.75
N ILE A 52 -9.22 16.08 8.83
CA ILE A 52 -9.14 17.31 9.63
C ILE A 52 -9.94 18.45 8.98
N PRO A 53 -10.39 19.46 9.74
CA PRO A 53 -11.06 20.64 9.18
C PRO A 53 -10.23 21.29 8.06
N GLU A 54 -10.88 21.73 6.98
CA GLU A 54 -10.20 22.32 5.82
C GLU A 54 -9.30 23.50 6.21
N GLN A 55 -9.79 24.39 7.07
CA GLN A 55 -9.02 25.54 7.56
C GLN A 55 -7.71 25.11 8.24
N GLU A 56 -7.76 24.04 9.04
CA GLU A 56 -6.57 23.47 9.65
C GLU A 56 -5.65 22.88 8.58
N ARG A 57 -6.22 22.09 7.64
CA ARG A 57 -5.45 21.47 6.56
C ARG A 57 -4.70 22.48 5.72
N VAL A 58 -5.36 23.53 5.23
CA VAL A 58 -4.75 24.52 4.32
C VAL A 58 -3.73 25.42 5.04
N SER A 59 -3.81 25.55 6.37
CA SER A 59 -2.82 26.28 7.16
C SER A 59 -1.48 25.55 7.31
N GLN A 60 -1.46 24.23 7.10
CA GLN A 60 -0.27 23.40 7.24
C GLN A 60 0.54 23.39 5.94
N SER A 61 1.87 23.47 6.05
CA SER A 61 2.76 23.16 4.94
C SER A 61 2.80 21.65 4.75
N VAL A 62 2.34 21.18 3.59
CA VAL A 62 2.21 19.74 3.30
C VAL A 62 3.05 19.36 2.09
N ASP A 63 3.77 18.25 2.22
CA ASP A 63 4.67 17.70 1.21
C ASP A 63 4.37 16.20 0.97
N PHE A 64 5.17 15.57 0.12
CA PHE A 64 5.10 14.14 -0.15
C PHE A 64 5.15 13.30 1.13
N PHE A 65 5.99 13.66 2.09
CA PHE A 65 6.18 12.87 3.29
C PHE A 65 5.09 13.09 4.34
N THR A 66 4.35 14.19 4.31
CA THR A 66 3.08 14.28 5.04
C THR A 66 2.10 13.20 4.57
N LEU A 67 2.01 12.96 3.25
CA LEU A 67 1.15 11.90 2.71
C LEU A 67 1.74 10.51 3.00
N ALA A 68 3.04 10.31 2.76
CA ALA A 68 3.70 9.04 3.06
C ALA A 68 3.62 8.69 4.55
N GLY A 69 3.63 9.68 5.44
CA GLY A 69 3.43 9.53 6.88
C GLY A 69 2.10 8.88 7.26
N HIS A 70 1.01 9.19 6.54
CA HIS A 70 -0.31 8.62 6.82
C HIS A 70 -0.58 7.29 6.12
N TYR A 71 0.03 7.10 4.93
CA TYR A 71 -0.23 5.91 4.12
C TYR A 71 0.90 4.88 4.25
N ALA A 72 2.13 5.24 3.89
CA ALA A 72 3.18 4.26 3.60
C ALA A 72 4.23 4.09 4.72
N ILE A 73 4.20 4.88 5.79
CA ILE A 73 5.29 4.91 6.78
C ILE A 73 5.45 3.58 7.51
N ASN A 74 4.33 2.96 7.91
CA ASN A 74 4.35 1.67 8.60
C ASN A 74 4.81 0.54 7.68
N ASP A 75 4.54 0.66 6.38
CA ASP A 75 4.98 -0.32 5.39
C ASP A 75 6.50 -0.24 5.18
N VAL A 76 7.08 0.97 5.12
CA VAL A 76 8.54 1.11 5.03
C VAL A 76 9.25 0.73 6.32
N ILE A 77 8.65 0.98 7.49
CA ILE A 77 9.15 0.47 8.79
C ILE A 77 9.13 -1.06 8.78
N SER A 78 8.03 -1.66 8.34
CA SER A 78 7.91 -3.12 8.21
C SER A 78 8.88 -3.71 7.18
N ALA A 79 9.27 -2.93 6.17
CA ALA A 79 10.32 -3.29 5.22
C ALA A 79 11.75 -3.09 5.75
N GLY A 80 11.92 -2.61 6.99
CA GLY A 80 13.20 -2.50 7.70
C GLY A 80 13.69 -1.09 7.97
N MET A 81 12.88 -0.04 7.72
CA MET A 81 13.25 1.34 8.09
C MET A 81 13.18 1.51 9.62
N ALA A 82 14.23 2.07 10.22
CA ALA A 82 14.21 2.39 11.65
C ALA A 82 13.10 3.42 11.96
N PRO A 83 12.24 3.22 12.98
CA PRO A 83 11.15 4.13 13.31
C PRO A 83 11.60 5.58 13.58
N GLU A 84 12.79 5.77 14.13
CA GLU A 84 13.33 7.09 14.44
C GLU A 84 13.64 7.87 13.16
N ALA A 85 14.11 7.16 12.12
CA ALA A 85 14.40 7.71 10.81
C ALA A 85 13.12 8.17 10.08
N ALA A 86 11.95 7.61 10.43
CA ALA A 86 10.66 7.99 9.87
C ALA A 86 10.22 9.40 10.32
N SER A 87 10.66 9.86 11.50
CA SER A 87 10.30 11.19 12.01
C SER A 87 11.01 12.33 11.27
N ALA A 88 12.23 12.06 10.78
CA ALA A 88 13.00 12.87 9.84
C ALA A 88 13.05 14.40 10.12
N LYS A 89 13.00 14.79 11.41
CA LYS A 89 13.00 16.20 11.83
C LYS A 89 14.30 16.91 11.42
N GLY A 90 14.18 18.08 10.81
CA GLY A 90 15.31 18.92 10.40
C GLY A 90 16.04 18.49 9.12
N LEU A 91 15.59 17.41 8.47
CA LEU A 91 16.14 16.94 7.20
C LEU A 91 15.47 17.62 6.00
N THR A 92 16.25 17.87 4.97
CA THR A 92 15.77 18.27 3.63
C THR A 92 14.94 17.16 2.98
N ALA A 93 14.12 17.51 1.97
CA ALA A 93 13.34 16.52 1.24
C ALA A 93 14.23 15.43 0.60
N GLU A 94 15.40 15.83 0.08
CA GLU A 94 16.38 14.94 -0.51
C GLU A 94 16.99 13.97 0.51
N GLU A 95 17.31 14.44 1.72
CA GLU A 95 17.81 13.60 2.81
C GLU A 95 16.76 12.59 3.26
N ARG A 96 15.52 13.04 3.45
CA ARG A 96 14.38 12.17 3.78
C ARG A 96 14.18 11.12 2.71
N TRP A 97 14.28 11.50 1.43
CA TRP A 97 14.13 10.57 0.31
C TRP A 97 15.24 9.53 0.29
N ARG A 98 16.51 9.93 0.46
CA ARG A 98 17.63 8.98 0.52
C ARG A 98 17.45 7.94 1.62
N ALA A 99 16.90 8.33 2.77
CA ALA A 99 16.59 7.39 3.86
C ALA A 99 15.37 6.50 3.55
N PHE A 100 14.36 7.04 2.89
CA PHE A 100 13.08 6.38 2.61
C PHE A 100 13.15 5.41 1.42
N GLU A 101 13.85 5.78 0.35
CA GLU A 101 13.83 5.10 -0.94
C GLU A 101 14.18 3.61 -0.88
N PRO A 102 15.21 3.15 -0.14
CA PRO A 102 15.56 1.73 -0.08
C PRO A 102 14.38 0.87 0.35
N TYR A 103 13.63 1.32 1.35
CA TYR A 103 12.49 0.60 1.92
C TYR A 103 11.22 0.80 1.08
N TRP A 104 11.04 1.99 0.51
CA TRP A 104 9.96 2.27 -0.44
C TRP A 104 9.95 1.30 -1.62
N ARG A 105 11.12 0.93 -2.15
CA ARG A 105 11.23 -0.04 -3.26
C ARG A 105 10.56 -1.38 -2.93
N HIS A 106 10.55 -1.78 -1.66
CA HIS A 106 9.91 -3.00 -1.17
C HIS A 106 8.44 -2.76 -0.76
N ALA A 107 8.13 -1.61 -0.18
CA ALA A 107 6.80 -1.27 0.32
C ALA A 107 5.83 -0.76 -0.76
N ARG A 108 6.30 -0.26 -1.91
CA ARG A 108 5.46 0.45 -2.90
C ARG A 108 4.32 -0.35 -3.54
N PHE A 109 4.24 -1.66 -3.28
CA PHE A 109 3.20 -2.54 -3.81
C PHE A 109 2.25 -3.10 -2.73
N THR A 110 2.43 -2.70 -1.46
CA THR A 110 1.46 -2.96 -0.38
C THR A 110 0.14 -2.21 -0.62
N GLY A 111 -0.89 -2.51 0.16
CA GLY A 111 -2.19 -1.82 0.05
C GLY A 111 -2.05 -0.30 0.17
N TYR A 112 -1.37 0.20 1.20
CA TYR A 112 -1.16 1.63 1.37
C TYR A 112 -0.12 2.21 0.40
N GLY A 113 0.91 1.44 0.03
CA GLY A 113 1.87 1.84 -1.01
C GLY A 113 1.19 2.08 -2.36
N GLN A 114 0.23 1.22 -2.74
CA GLN A 114 -0.61 1.39 -3.91
C GLN A 114 -1.52 2.62 -3.78
N ALA A 115 -2.15 2.82 -2.62
CA ALA A 115 -3.00 3.99 -2.37
C ALA A 115 -2.22 5.31 -2.54
N LEU A 116 -1.00 5.40 -1.99
CA LEU A 116 -0.13 6.56 -2.16
C LEU A 116 0.22 6.78 -3.64
N ARG A 117 0.60 5.73 -4.37
CA ARG A 117 0.91 5.83 -5.81
C ARG A 117 -0.28 6.28 -6.64
N ILE A 118 -1.47 5.76 -6.36
CA ILE A 118 -2.72 6.15 -7.01
C ILE A 118 -3.01 7.63 -6.74
N ALA A 119 -2.88 8.09 -5.50
CA ALA A 119 -3.08 9.49 -5.15
C ALA A 119 -2.09 10.41 -5.88
N ILE A 120 -0.79 10.09 -5.88
CA ILE A 120 0.23 10.88 -6.59
C ILE A 120 -0.05 10.94 -8.11
N ARG A 121 -0.51 9.84 -8.71
CA ARG A 121 -0.85 9.79 -10.13
C ARG A 121 -2.15 10.54 -10.45
N ASP A 122 -3.25 10.22 -9.78
CA ASP A 122 -4.59 10.63 -10.20
C ASP A 122 -4.97 12.02 -9.68
N ILE A 123 -4.46 12.42 -8.51
CA ILE A 123 -4.78 13.73 -7.90
C ILE A 123 -3.73 14.78 -8.30
N TYR A 124 -2.45 14.39 -8.28
CA TYR A 124 -1.33 15.31 -8.51
C TYR A 124 -0.69 15.20 -9.90
N GLY A 125 -1.11 14.22 -10.72
CA GLY A 125 -0.70 14.11 -12.12
C GLY A 125 0.71 13.57 -12.34
N ILE A 126 1.34 12.95 -11.33
CA ILE A 126 2.73 12.46 -11.42
C ILE A 126 2.74 10.93 -11.38
N GLY A 127 3.23 10.28 -12.44
CA GLY A 127 3.11 8.83 -12.60
C GLY A 127 4.05 7.99 -11.71
N GLU A 128 5.29 8.45 -11.51
CA GLU A 128 6.31 7.73 -10.75
C GLU A 128 6.75 8.53 -9.52
N ILE A 129 6.96 7.86 -8.39
CA ILE A 129 7.56 8.43 -7.19
C ILE A 129 9.04 8.03 -7.15
N SER A 130 9.91 8.98 -7.45
CA SER A 130 11.37 8.82 -7.47
C SER A 130 12.06 10.12 -7.03
N ALA A 131 13.38 10.07 -6.83
CA ALA A 131 14.17 11.26 -6.50
C ALA A 131 13.98 12.39 -7.53
N ALA A 132 13.87 12.04 -8.81
CA ALA A 132 13.71 12.99 -9.91
C ALA A 132 12.32 13.65 -9.94
N THR A 133 11.28 12.96 -9.45
CA THR A 133 9.91 13.47 -9.47
C THR A 133 9.49 14.10 -8.15
N LEU A 134 10.21 13.84 -7.05
CA LEU A 134 9.89 14.35 -5.73
C LEU A 134 9.69 15.88 -5.67
N PRO A 135 10.54 16.73 -6.29
CA PRO A 135 10.30 18.18 -6.30
C PRO A 135 8.99 18.56 -6.99
N LYS A 136 8.67 17.91 -8.12
CA LYS A 136 7.42 18.15 -8.87
C LYS A 136 6.20 17.70 -8.08
N ILE A 137 6.32 16.59 -7.33
CA ILE A 137 5.27 16.10 -6.44
C ILE A 137 5.01 17.14 -5.34
N ASN A 138 6.05 17.59 -4.64
CA ASN A 138 5.91 18.58 -3.56
C ASN A 138 5.31 19.89 -4.08
N GLU A 139 5.73 20.36 -5.25
CA GLU A 139 5.14 21.55 -5.88
C GLU A 139 3.66 21.35 -6.23
N ALA A 140 3.29 20.18 -6.76
CA ALA A 140 1.89 19.86 -7.07
C ALA A 140 1.02 19.79 -5.81
N ILE A 141 1.54 19.21 -4.73
CA ILE A 141 0.88 19.15 -3.42
C ILE A 141 0.68 20.56 -2.87
N ALA A 142 1.73 21.39 -2.88
CA ALA A 142 1.66 22.77 -2.40
C ALA A 142 0.64 23.60 -3.19
N ARG A 143 0.62 23.50 -4.53
CA ARG A 143 -0.34 24.21 -5.38
C ARG A 143 -1.80 23.80 -5.13
N ARG A 144 -2.02 22.53 -4.76
CA ARG A 144 -3.35 22.00 -4.43
C ARG A 144 -3.78 22.29 -2.99
N ASN A 145 -2.87 22.77 -2.14
CA ASN A 145 -3.15 23.07 -0.74
C ASN A 145 -3.86 24.42 -0.58
N ARG A 146 -5.11 24.48 -1.02
CA ARG A 146 -5.97 25.67 -1.01
C ARG A 146 -7.42 25.24 -0.78
N PRO A 147 -8.31 26.16 -0.38
CA PRO A 147 -9.72 25.83 -0.20
C PRO A 147 -10.39 25.32 -1.49
N GLY A 148 -11.38 24.43 -1.32
CA GLY A 148 -12.17 23.80 -2.40
C GLY A 148 -11.54 22.58 -3.04
#